data_AF-A0A1C5T3W2-F1
#
_entry.id   AF-A0A1C5T3W2-F1
#
_cell.length_a   1.000
_cell.length_b   1.000
_cell.length_c   1.000
_cell.angle_alpha   90.00
_cell.angle_beta   90.00
_cell.angle_gamma   90.00
#
_symmetry.space_group_name_H-M   'P 1'
#
loop_
_entity.id
_entity.type
_entity.pdbx_description
1 polymer ?
#
loop_
_entity_poly.entity_id
_entity_poly.type
_entity_poly.pdbx_seq_one_letter_code
_entity_poly.pdbx_strand_id
1 'polypeptide(L)'
;MREAMETALQDRTAAPAELTVTWEEVCRYLDSLAARGRRRETIQVYRPKLEAFYHFLPEDKRVAADTLEFWRAALLREGYSPGTANTHVSAANGLLAYLGRRDLQLIGQLDTEEEIQPELSRTEYLRLLTTARNLGRERTYLMVKVFALTGIRVSELNRVTVRAVEEGRVLTACDGRAQYVLIPACLRKELTVYLRRVGITAGPVFVTRSGRPMRRTQVSGEIRTLCRDARVDGDKSNPRCLRRLYQVTQERIRDSVQILAEQAHERMLEEEQLTVGWEQGS
;
A
#
# COMPACT_ATOMS: atom_id res chain seq x y z
N MET A 1 -60.95 9.36 -1.70
CA MET A 1 -59.73 8.76 -1.10
C MET A 1 -59.16 7.56 -1.87
N ARG A 2 -59.73 7.17 -3.03
CA ARG A 2 -59.09 6.26 -4.01
C ARG A 2 -58.55 6.98 -5.25
N GLU A 3 -59.00 8.20 -5.54
CA GLU A 3 -58.51 8.99 -6.68
C GLU A 3 -57.19 9.75 -6.41
N ALA A 4 -56.75 9.89 -5.16
CA ALA A 4 -55.46 10.51 -4.84
C ALA A 4 -54.28 9.51 -4.90
N MET A 5 -54.55 8.22 -5.08
CA MET A 5 -53.55 7.16 -5.14
C MET A 5 -53.22 6.73 -6.57
N GLU A 6 -53.98 7.21 -7.55
CA GLU A 6 -53.86 6.84 -8.97
C GLU A 6 -53.14 7.93 -9.80
N THR A 7 -53.08 9.17 -9.31
CA THR A 7 -52.37 10.29 -9.94
C THR A 7 -50.89 10.41 -9.54
N ALA A 8 -50.39 9.53 -8.67
CA ALA A 8 -48.97 9.46 -8.33
C ALA A 8 -48.20 8.43 -9.19
N LEU A 9 -48.87 7.78 -10.15
CA LEU A 9 -48.30 6.76 -11.03
C LEU A 9 -48.07 7.24 -12.47
N GLN A 10 -48.06 8.55 -12.72
CA GLN A 10 -47.91 9.10 -14.09
C GLN A 10 -46.78 10.10 -14.31
N ASP A 11 -45.81 10.21 -13.39
CA ASP A 11 -44.61 11.04 -13.67
C ASP A 11 -43.28 10.39 -13.25
N ARG A 12 -43.07 9.16 -13.75
CA ARG A 12 -41.72 8.58 -13.90
C ARG A 12 -41.52 8.12 -15.34
N THR A 13 -41.51 9.08 -16.25
CA THR A 13 -40.79 8.92 -17.53
C THR A 13 -39.42 9.61 -17.42
N ALA A 14 -38.62 9.19 -16.44
CA ALA A 14 -37.17 9.34 -16.57
C ALA A 14 -36.71 8.18 -17.46
N ALA A 15 -36.24 8.50 -18.67
CA ALA A 15 -35.61 7.53 -19.57
C ALA A 15 -34.64 6.63 -18.78
N PRO A 16 -34.59 5.32 -19.05
CA PRO A 16 -33.72 4.43 -18.30
C PRO A 16 -32.29 4.96 -18.44
N ALA A 17 -31.65 5.19 -17.30
CA ALA A 17 -30.32 5.74 -17.19
C ALA A 17 -29.32 4.67 -17.67
N GLU A 18 -29.34 4.34 -18.96
CA GLU A 18 -28.58 3.26 -19.53
C GLU A 18 -27.42 3.83 -20.34
N LEU A 19 -26.29 3.14 -20.31
CA LEU A 19 -25.11 3.49 -21.08
C LEU A 19 -24.67 2.26 -21.86
N THR A 20 -24.63 2.35 -23.18
CA THR A 20 -23.94 1.36 -24.00
C THR A 20 -22.45 1.68 -23.98
N VAL A 21 -21.63 0.72 -23.55
CA VAL A 21 -20.17 0.86 -23.53
C VAL A 21 -19.58 0.18 -24.74
N THR A 22 -18.70 0.86 -25.46
CA THR A 22 -17.94 0.30 -26.58
C THR A 22 -16.50 0.00 -26.17
N TRP A 23 -15.86 -0.96 -26.84
CA TRP A 23 -14.44 -1.25 -26.59
C TRP A 23 -13.52 -0.07 -26.94
N GLU A 24 -13.93 0.76 -27.90
CA GLU A 24 -13.22 1.99 -28.27
C GLU A 24 -13.23 3.00 -27.12
N GLU A 25 -14.35 3.15 -26.40
CA GLU A 25 -14.44 4.01 -25.22
C GLU A 25 -13.56 3.53 -24.08
N VAL A 26 -13.47 2.20 -23.89
CA VAL A 26 -12.54 1.60 -22.92
C VAL A 26 -11.09 1.95 -23.29
N CYS A 27 -10.73 1.82 -24.56
CA CYS A 27 -9.39 2.21 -25.03
C CYS A 27 -9.12 3.71 -24.83
N ARG A 28 -10.07 4.59 -25.22
CA ARG A 28 -9.97 6.04 -25.02
C ARG A 28 -9.81 6.41 -23.55
N TYR A 29 -10.52 5.74 -22.65
CA TYR A 29 -10.36 5.92 -21.21
C TYR A 29 -8.96 5.53 -20.74
N LEU A 30 -8.45 4.36 -21.14
CA LEU A 30 -7.11 3.90 -20.78
C LEU A 30 -6.02 4.87 -21.29
N ASP A 31 -6.17 5.40 -22.50
CA ASP A 31 -5.26 6.40 -23.07
C ASP A 31 -5.35 7.74 -22.32
N SER A 32 -6.55 8.16 -21.92
CA SER A 32 -6.75 9.36 -21.09
C SER A 32 -6.07 9.25 -19.72
N LEU A 33 -6.00 8.04 -19.14
CA LEU A 33 -5.27 7.80 -17.89
C LEU A 33 -3.76 7.98 -18.08
N ALA A 34 -3.23 7.57 -19.23
CA ALA A 34 -1.82 7.76 -19.58
C ALA A 34 -1.50 9.26 -19.76
N ALA A 35 -2.35 10.00 -20.48
CA ALA A 35 -2.19 11.43 -20.72
C ALA A 35 -2.27 12.27 -19.42
N ARG A 36 -3.11 11.86 -18.46
CA ARG A 36 -3.25 12.52 -17.14
C ARG A 36 -2.14 12.15 -16.14
N GLY A 37 -1.07 11.48 -16.59
CA GLY A 37 0.09 11.17 -15.75
C GLY A 37 -0.17 10.12 -14.67
N ARG A 38 -1.23 9.29 -14.79
CA ARG A 38 -1.40 8.16 -13.88
C ARG A 38 -0.26 7.17 -14.06
N ARG A 39 0.15 6.50 -12.97
CA ARG A 39 1.26 5.55 -13.01
C ARG A 39 0.95 4.43 -14.00
N ARG A 40 1.91 4.12 -14.87
CA ARG A 40 1.83 3.06 -15.89
C ARG A 40 1.41 1.70 -15.30
N GLU A 41 1.79 1.44 -14.05
CA GLU A 41 1.40 0.27 -13.27
C GLU A 41 -0.11 0.19 -13.01
N THR A 42 -0.78 1.31 -12.75
CA THR A 42 -2.24 1.36 -12.55
C THR A 42 -2.99 1.08 -13.86
N ILE A 43 -2.48 1.60 -14.98
CA ILE A 43 -3.08 1.41 -16.31
C ILE A 43 -2.95 -0.06 -16.75
N GLN A 44 -1.78 -0.67 -16.53
CA GLN A 44 -1.56 -2.09 -16.81
C GLN A 44 -2.44 -3.02 -15.97
N VAL A 45 -2.80 -2.61 -14.75
CA VAL A 45 -3.73 -3.35 -13.88
C VAL A 45 -5.19 -3.14 -14.29
N TYR A 46 -5.54 -1.99 -14.88
CA TYR A 46 -6.92 -1.67 -15.24
C TYR A 46 -7.38 -2.32 -16.54
N ARG A 47 -6.52 -2.42 -17.56
CA ARG A 47 -6.87 -3.05 -18.85
C ARG A 47 -7.51 -4.44 -18.71
N PRO A 48 -6.87 -5.45 -18.08
CA PRO A 48 -7.48 -6.78 -17.97
C PRO A 48 -8.77 -6.78 -17.13
N LYS A 49 -8.93 -5.85 -16.20
CA LYS A 49 -10.14 -5.72 -15.37
C LYS A 49 -11.31 -5.14 -16.15
N LEU A 50 -11.02 -4.17 -17.02
CA LEU A 50 -12.01 -3.60 -17.94
C LEU A 50 -12.35 -4.57 -19.07
N GLU A 51 -11.40 -5.39 -19.52
CA GLU A 51 -11.67 -6.51 -20.43
C GLU A 51 -12.66 -7.48 -19.76
N ALA A 52 -12.38 -7.94 -18.54
CA ALA A 52 -13.27 -8.83 -17.81
C ALA A 52 -14.67 -8.22 -17.61
N PHE A 53 -14.75 -6.92 -17.25
CA PHE A 53 -16.01 -6.21 -17.14
C PHE A 53 -16.76 -6.15 -18.49
N TYR A 54 -16.07 -5.83 -19.59
CA TYR A 54 -16.68 -5.75 -20.92
C TYR A 54 -17.22 -7.09 -21.41
N HIS A 55 -16.55 -8.20 -21.07
CA HIS A 55 -17.02 -9.55 -21.37
C HIS A 55 -18.22 -9.95 -20.50
N PHE A 56 -18.29 -9.48 -19.26
CA PHE A 56 -19.41 -9.72 -18.37
C PHE A 56 -20.69 -8.99 -18.80
N LEU A 57 -20.58 -7.83 -19.44
CA LEU A 57 -21.74 -7.09 -19.95
C LEU A 57 -22.54 -7.92 -20.98
N PRO A 58 -23.88 -7.74 -21.03
CA PRO A 58 -24.75 -8.38 -22.03
C PRO A 58 -24.28 -8.12 -23.47
N GLU A 59 -24.84 -8.84 -24.44
CA GLU A 59 -24.43 -8.73 -25.85
C GLU A 59 -24.51 -7.30 -26.40
N ASP A 60 -25.54 -6.55 -25.97
CA ASP A 60 -25.76 -5.14 -26.32
C ASP A 60 -24.88 -4.15 -25.51
N LYS A 61 -24.02 -4.66 -24.64
CA LYS A 61 -23.05 -3.92 -23.81
C LYS A 61 -23.67 -2.78 -23.00
N ARG A 62 -24.93 -2.93 -22.60
CA ARG A 62 -25.62 -1.98 -21.75
C ARG A 62 -25.19 -2.10 -20.29
N VAL A 63 -25.05 -0.95 -19.66
CA VAL A 63 -24.81 -0.77 -18.22
C VAL A 63 -26.03 -0.07 -17.64
N ALA A 64 -26.67 -0.73 -16.67
CA ALA A 64 -27.75 -0.22 -15.85
C ALA A 64 -27.27 0.01 -14.40
N ALA A 65 -28.12 0.59 -13.56
CA ALA A 65 -27.77 1.00 -12.20
C ALA A 65 -27.28 -0.14 -11.30
N ASP A 66 -27.77 -1.37 -11.53
CA ASP A 66 -27.45 -2.59 -10.78
C ASP A 66 -26.29 -3.41 -11.37
N THR A 67 -25.82 -3.04 -12.57
CA THR A 67 -24.84 -3.85 -13.33
C THR A 67 -23.53 -4.05 -12.55
N LEU A 68 -23.08 -3.03 -11.81
CA LEU A 68 -21.88 -3.14 -10.99
C LEU A 68 -22.07 -3.98 -9.73
N GLU A 69 -23.29 -4.03 -9.17
CA GLU A 69 -23.61 -4.93 -8.06
C GLU A 69 -23.59 -6.39 -8.52
N PHE A 70 -24.19 -6.67 -9.66
CA PHE A 70 -24.15 -8.00 -10.28
C PHE A 70 -22.72 -8.39 -10.66
N TRP A 71 -21.94 -7.46 -11.21
CA TRP A 71 -20.54 -7.70 -11.53
C TRP A 71 -19.73 -8.05 -10.28
N ARG A 72 -19.90 -7.28 -9.20
CA ARG A 72 -19.25 -7.56 -7.91
C ARG A 72 -19.65 -8.93 -7.37
N ALA A 73 -20.92 -9.29 -7.43
CA ALA A 73 -21.41 -10.60 -6.99
C ALA A 73 -20.86 -11.75 -7.86
N ALA A 74 -20.74 -11.55 -9.17
CA ALA A 74 -20.16 -12.53 -10.09
C ALA A 74 -18.67 -12.79 -9.77
N LEU A 75 -17.90 -11.74 -9.52
CA LEU A 75 -16.49 -11.87 -9.12
C LEU A 75 -16.34 -12.67 -7.82
N LEU A 76 -17.17 -12.42 -6.81
CA LEU A 76 -17.13 -13.21 -5.57
C LEU A 76 -17.49 -14.68 -5.82
N ARG A 77 -18.48 -14.95 -6.68
CA ARG A 77 -18.90 -16.32 -7.04
C ARG A 77 -17.80 -17.09 -7.80
N GLU A 78 -17.01 -16.38 -8.58
CA GLU A 78 -15.82 -16.92 -9.27
C GLU A 78 -14.62 -17.14 -8.33
N GLY A 79 -14.76 -16.81 -7.03
CA GLY A 79 -13.73 -17.04 -6.02
C GLY A 79 -12.69 -15.92 -5.89
N TYR A 80 -12.94 -14.74 -6.48
CA TYR A 80 -12.08 -13.58 -6.24
C TYR A 80 -12.23 -13.07 -4.80
N SER A 81 -11.11 -12.67 -4.19
CA SER A 81 -11.13 -12.05 -2.87
C SER A 81 -11.88 -10.70 -2.88
N PRO A 82 -12.49 -10.27 -1.75
CA PRO A 82 -13.16 -8.97 -1.66
C PRO A 82 -12.30 -7.79 -2.13
N GLY A 83 -11.00 -7.82 -1.82
CA GLY A 83 -10.05 -6.80 -2.26
C GLY A 83 -9.83 -6.81 -3.76
N THR A 84 -9.77 -8.00 -4.38
CA THR A 84 -9.68 -8.11 -5.83
C THR A 84 -10.97 -7.61 -6.49
N ALA A 85 -12.14 -8.02 -5.99
CA ALA A 85 -13.43 -7.53 -6.46
C ALA A 85 -13.55 -5.99 -6.39
N ASN A 86 -13.15 -5.38 -5.27
CA ASN A 86 -13.12 -3.93 -5.09
C ASN A 86 -12.26 -3.23 -6.16
N THR A 87 -11.12 -3.82 -6.54
CA THR A 87 -10.26 -3.24 -7.57
C THR A 87 -10.83 -3.37 -8.99
N HIS A 88 -11.61 -4.42 -9.28
CA HIS A 88 -12.35 -4.54 -10.55
C HIS A 88 -13.47 -3.50 -10.62
N VAL A 89 -14.27 -3.39 -9.55
CA VAL A 89 -15.32 -2.37 -9.43
C VAL A 89 -14.73 -0.96 -9.54
N SER A 90 -13.57 -0.71 -8.93
CA SER A 90 -12.89 0.60 -9.01
C SER A 90 -12.48 0.97 -10.44
N ALA A 91 -12.00 0.00 -11.23
CA ALA A 91 -11.64 0.24 -12.62
C ALA A 91 -12.88 0.61 -13.46
N ALA A 92 -13.98 -0.14 -13.29
CA ALA A 92 -15.24 0.10 -13.98
C ALA A 92 -15.92 1.42 -13.53
N ASN A 93 -15.95 1.73 -12.23
CA ASN A 93 -16.39 3.04 -11.73
C ASN A 93 -15.59 4.19 -12.37
N GLY A 94 -14.27 4.04 -12.51
CA GLY A 94 -13.43 5.04 -13.16
C GLY A 94 -13.79 5.26 -14.64
N LEU A 95 -14.11 4.19 -15.37
CA LEU A 95 -14.61 4.26 -16.76
C LEU A 95 -15.96 4.99 -16.82
N LEU A 96 -16.92 4.66 -15.96
CA LEU A 96 -18.24 5.31 -15.96
C LEU A 96 -18.14 6.80 -15.61
N ALA A 97 -17.28 7.18 -14.67
CA ALA A 97 -17.00 8.58 -14.39
C ALA A 97 -16.37 9.31 -15.59
N TYR A 98 -15.51 8.64 -16.36
CA TYR A 98 -14.93 9.19 -17.58
C TYR A 98 -16.00 9.43 -18.67
N LEU A 99 -16.97 8.52 -18.77
CA LEU A 99 -18.12 8.64 -19.66
C LEU A 99 -19.22 9.57 -19.12
N GLY A 100 -18.98 10.26 -17.99
CA GLY A 100 -19.92 11.22 -17.40
C GLY A 100 -21.08 10.59 -16.63
N ARG A 101 -21.12 9.26 -16.47
CA ARG A 101 -22.20 8.50 -15.85
C ARG A 101 -21.88 8.11 -14.41
N ARG A 102 -21.74 9.11 -13.54
CA ARG A 102 -21.48 8.90 -12.10
C ARG A 102 -22.66 8.25 -11.38
N ASP A 103 -23.86 8.45 -11.90
CA ASP A 103 -25.12 7.86 -11.45
C ASP A 103 -25.13 6.32 -11.57
N LEU A 104 -24.28 5.75 -12.43
CA LEU A 104 -24.11 4.31 -12.59
C LEU A 104 -23.01 3.71 -11.72
N GLN A 105 -22.31 4.51 -10.91
CA GLN A 105 -21.22 4.00 -10.10
C GLN A 105 -21.73 3.27 -8.86
N LEU A 106 -21.05 2.18 -8.51
CA LEU A 106 -21.29 1.49 -7.25
C LEU A 106 -20.54 2.19 -6.13
N ILE A 107 -21.29 2.71 -5.16
CA ILE A 107 -20.75 3.32 -3.94
C ILE A 107 -20.57 2.24 -2.87
N GLY A 108 -19.46 2.31 -2.14
CA GLY A 108 -19.12 1.35 -1.11
C GLY A 108 -18.22 0.22 -1.62
N GLN A 109 -17.20 -0.09 -0.83
CA GLN A 109 -16.29 -1.21 -1.06
C GLN A 109 -16.69 -2.33 -0.11
N LEU A 110 -16.49 -3.58 -0.53
CA LEU A 110 -16.60 -4.71 0.39
C LEU A 110 -15.53 -4.56 1.46
N ASP A 111 -15.89 -4.87 2.70
CA ASP A 111 -14.90 -4.99 3.76
C ASP A 111 -13.90 -6.07 3.35
N THR A 112 -12.66 -5.65 3.15
CA THR A 112 -11.55 -6.59 3.13
C THR A 112 -11.26 -6.89 4.58
N GLU A 113 -11.52 -8.11 5.02
CA GLU A 113 -10.88 -8.62 6.26
C GLU A 113 -9.42 -8.19 6.20
N GLU A 114 -8.93 -7.56 7.27
CA GLU A 114 -7.52 -7.19 7.35
C GLU A 114 -6.72 -8.47 7.14
N GLU A 115 -6.12 -8.61 5.96
CA GLU A 115 -5.22 -9.73 5.67
C GLU A 115 -4.13 -9.65 6.74
N ILE A 116 -4.20 -10.54 7.75
CA ILE A 116 -3.28 -10.55 8.89
C ILE A 116 -1.90 -10.70 8.30
N GLN A 117 -1.18 -9.58 8.22
CA GLN A 117 0.08 -9.56 7.52
C GLN A 117 1.08 -10.35 8.37
N PRO A 118 1.65 -11.45 7.86
CA PRO A 118 2.51 -12.29 8.68
C PRO A 118 3.73 -11.50 9.15
N GLU A 119 3.96 -11.51 10.46
CA GLU A 119 4.98 -10.69 11.09
C GLU A 119 6.33 -11.40 11.12
N LEU A 120 7.37 -10.68 10.69
CA LEU A 120 8.75 -11.13 10.80
C LEU A 120 9.25 -10.84 12.21
N SER A 121 9.71 -11.86 12.92
CA SER A 121 10.34 -11.69 14.24
C SER A 121 11.73 -11.06 14.12
N ARG A 122 12.21 -10.48 15.23
CA ARG A 122 13.56 -9.91 15.29
C ARG A 122 14.64 -10.98 15.04
N THR A 123 14.43 -12.20 15.53
CA THR A 123 15.34 -13.33 15.33
C THR A 123 15.40 -13.76 13.85
N GLU A 124 14.25 -13.85 13.17
CA GLU A 124 14.20 -14.13 11.72
C GLU A 124 14.91 -13.03 10.93
N TYR A 125 14.69 -11.75 11.27
CA TYR A 125 15.40 -10.63 10.64
C TYR A 125 16.93 -10.72 10.80
N LEU A 126 17.42 -10.99 12.00
CA LEU A 126 18.86 -11.16 12.22
C LEU A 126 19.41 -12.37 11.45
N ARG A 127 18.64 -13.46 11.35
CA ARG A 127 18.99 -14.63 10.54
C ARG A 127 19.09 -14.30 9.06
N LEU A 128 18.18 -13.48 8.51
CA LEU A 128 18.27 -12.97 7.13
C LEU A 128 19.57 -12.20 6.90
N LEU A 129 19.92 -11.30 7.83
CA LEU A 129 21.14 -10.52 7.75
C LEU A 129 22.40 -11.38 7.80
N THR A 130 22.47 -12.34 8.72
CA THR A 130 23.59 -13.27 8.83
C THR A 130 23.71 -14.13 7.57
N THR A 131 22.60 -14.65 7.06
CA THR A 131 22.57 -15.44 5.83
C THR A 131 23.06 -14.63 4.63
N ALA A 132 22.60 -13.39 4.48
CA ALA A 132 23.04 -12.53 3.39
C ALA A 132 24.55 -12.22 3.46
N ARG A 133 25.10 -12.01 4.66
CA ARG A 133 26.54 -11.84 4.86
C ARG A 133 27.32 -13.10 4.49
N ASN A 134 26.90 -14.27 4.96
CA ASN A 134 27.57 -15.54 4.69
C ASN A 134 27.57 -15.90 3.19
N LEU A 135 26.52 -15.51 2.46
CA LEU A 135 26.41 -15.71 1.01
C LEU A 135 27.08 -14.60 0.18
N GLY A 136 27.72 -13.60 0.81
CA GLY A 136 28.31 -12.47 0.11
C GLY A 136 27.30 -11.57 -0.62
N ARG A 137 26.01 -11.66 -0.29
CA ARG A 137 24.92 -10.91 -0.94
C ARG A 137 24.72 -9.54 -0.30
N GLU A 138 25.75 -8.71 -0.36
CA GLU A 138 25.79 -7.45 0.38
C GLU A 138 24.72 -6.43 -0.07
N ARG A 139 24.43 -6.34 -1.38
CA ARG A 139 23.33 -5.47 -1.87
C ARG A 139 22.01 -5.86 -1.24
N THR A 140 21.71 -7.16 -1.20
CA THR A 140 20.48 -7.69 -0.59
C THR A 140 20.47 -7.48 0.93
N TYR A 141 21.61 -7.66 1.60
CA TYR A 141 21.78 -7.34 3.02
C TYR A 141 21.41 -5.88 3.34
N LEU A 142 21.96 -4.92 2.59
CA LEU A 142 21.68 -3.50 2.78
C LEU A 142 20.22 -3.15 2.45
N MET A 143 19.66 -3.76 1.42
CA MET A 143 18.27 -3.58 1.03
C MET A 143 17.31 -4.04 2.14
N VAL A 144 17.57 -5.21 2.75
CA VAL A 144 16.82 -5.72 3.90
C VAL A 144 16.89 -4.75 5.08
N LYS A 145 18.08 -4.23 5.39
CA LYS A 145 18.25 -3.22 6.46
C LYS A 145 17.51 -1.93 6.16
N VAL A 146 17.53 -1.44 4.93
CA VAL A 146 16.78 -0.23 4.56
C VAL A 146 15.31 -0.41 4.88
N PHE A 147 14.66 -1.49 4.44
CA PHE A 147 13.24 -1.70 4.76
C PHE A 147 12.99 -1.84 6.26
N ALA A 148 13.78 -2.64 6.96
CA ALA A 148 13.58 -2.94 8.38
C ALA A 148 13.95 -1.79 9.34
N LEU A 149 14.77 -0.82 8.90
CA LEU A 149 15.24 0.29 9.74
C LEU A 149 14.62 1.64 9.40
N THR A 150 13.98 1.77 8.24
CA THR A 150 13.36 3.03 7.80
C THR A 150 11.87 2.91 7.50
N GLY A 151 11.34 1.70 7.31
CA GLY A 151 9.93 1.49 7.03
C GLY A 151 9.44 2.04 5.67
N ILE A 152 10.35 2.38 4.76
CA ILE A 152 9.98 2.84 3.42
C ILE A 152 9.23 1.77 2.63
N ARG A 153 8.37 2.19 1.69
CA ARG A 153 7.71 1.26 0.76
C ARG A 153 8.68 0.80 -0.33
N VAL A 154 8.43 -0.38 -0.92
CA VAL A 154 9.22 -0.86 -2.07
C VAL A 154 9.20 0.11 -3.25
N SER A 155 8.10 0.87 -3.41
CA SER A 155 7.96 1.91 -4.44
C SER A 155 8.85 3.14 -4.21
N GLU A 156 9.42 3.27 -3.01
CA GLU A 156 10.26 4.39 -2.59
C GLU A 156 11.75 3.99 -2.54
N LEU A 157 12.09 2.71 -2.78
CA LEU A 157 13.47 2.22 -2.75
C LEU A 157 14.38 2.99 -3.72
N ASN A 158 13.85 3.38 -4.89
CA ASN A 158 14.58 4.17 -5.87
C ASN A 158 14.89 5.61 -5.41
N ARG A 159 14.26 6.08 -4.33
CA ARG A 159 14.54 7.38 -3.70
C ARG A 159 15.67 7.31 -2.69
N VAL A 160 16.11 6.11 -2.31
CA VAL A 160 17.34 5.91 -1.55
C VAL A 160 18.50 6.12 -2.52
N THR A 161 18.92 7.38 -2.63
CA THR A 161 19.99 7.85 -3.52
C THR A 161 21.27 8.11 -2.76
N VAL A 162 22.40 8.25 -3.47
CA VAL A 162 23.67 8.69 -2.87
C VAL A 162 23.48 9.96 -2.04
N ARG A 163 22.80 10.96 -2.60
CA ARG A 163 22.45 12.21 -1.91
C ARG A 163 21.61 11.97 -0.65
N ALA A 164 20.61 11.09 -0.72
CA ALA A 164 19.79 10.77 0.46
C ALA A 164 20.62 10.11 1.58
N VAL A 165 21.60 9.28 1.23
CA VAL A 165 22.54 8.68 2.18
C VAL A 165 23.44 9.75 2.80
N GLU A 166 23.97 10.67 2.01
CA GLU A 166 24.80 11.78 2.50
C GLU A 166 24.03 12.70 3.46
N GLU A 167 22.83 13.11 3.07
CA GLU A 167 21.93 13.92 3.89
C GLU A 167 21.39 13.16 5.11
N GLY A 168 21.47 11.82 5.12
CA GLY A 168 20.96 10.97 6.19
C GLY A 168 19.43 10.90 6.26
N ARG A 169 18.73 11.20 5.16
CA ARG A 169 17.26 11.20 5.10
C ARG A 169 16.75 10.88 3.71
N VAL A 170 15.60 10.18 3.64
CA VAL A 170 14.92 9.80 2.39
C VAL A 170 13.57 10.51 2.33
N LEU A 171 13.27 11.12 1.18
CA LEU A 171 11.97 11.72 0.93
C LEU A 171 10.94 10.66 0.55
N THR A 172 10.00 10.37 1.44
CA THR A 172 8.88 9.44 1.20
C THR A 172 7.59 10.21 0.95
N ALA A 173 6.57 9.53 0.43
CA ALA A 173 5.25 10.12 0.23
C ALA A 173 4.21 9.28 0.97
N CYS A 174 3.68 9.76 2.09
CA CYS A 174 2.55 9.12 2.75
C CYS A 174 1.27 9.85 2.37
N ASP A 175 0.34 9.14 1.74
CA ASP A 175 -1.01 9.65 1.47
C ASP A 175 -1.03 10.99 0.72
N GLY A 176 -0.08 11.16 -0.21
CA GLY A 176 0.08 12.38 -1.01
C GLY A 176 0.90 13.49 -0.36
N ARG A 177 1.30 13.36 0.91
CA ARG A 177 2.16 14.32 1.62
C ARG A 177 3.62 13.86 1.62
N ALA A 178 4.51 14.78 1.29
CA ALA A 178 5.95 14.53 1.32
C ALA A 178 6.46 14.59 2.76
N GLN A 179 7.20 13.56 3.19
CA GLN A 179 7.81 13.52 4.52
C GLN A 179 9.24 12.97 4.43
N TYR A 180 10.11 13.40 5.34
CA TYR A 180 11.46 12.85 5.46
C TYR A 180 11.49 11.70 6.46
N VAL A 181 12.10 10.59 6.05
CA VAL A 181 12.44 9.47 6.93
C VAL A 181 13.94 9.48 7.17
N LEU A 182 14.35 9.45 8.44
CA LEU A 182 15.76 9.44 8.81
C LEU A 182 16.41 8.09 8.50
N ILE A 183 17.64 8.12 8.00
CA ILE A 183 18.50 6.94 7.85
C ILE A 183 19.33 6.82 9.13
N PRO A 184 19.20 5.75 9.92
CA PRO A 184 19.99 5.57 11.13
C PRO A 184 21.49 5.63 10.84
N ALA A 185 22.26 6.23 11.75
CA ALA A 185 23.68 6.50 11.54
C ALA A 185 24.50 5.22 11.23
N CYS A 186 24.15 4.08 11.82
CA CYS A 186 24.78 2.79 11.53
C CYS A 186 24.54 2.34 10.08
N LEU A 187 23.29 2.45 9.59
CA LEU A 187 22.94 2.13 8.22
C LEU A 187 23.59 3.10 7.23
N ARG A 188 23.62 4.40 7.56
CA ARG A 188 24.29 5.40 6.73
C ARG A 188 25.76 5.05 6.50
N LYS A 189 26.50 4.72 7.57
CA LYS A 189 27.92 4.34 7.48
C LYS A 189 28.13 3.16 6.54
N GLU A 190 27.32 2.11 6.67
CA GLU A 190 27.43 0.92 5.83
C GLU A 190 27.08 1.21 4.36
N LEU A 191 26.03 1.99 4.11
CA LEU A 191 25.66 2.43 2.76
C LEU A 191 26.78 3.26 2.12
N THR A 192 27.41 4.17 2.86
CA THR A 192 28.55 4.96 2.37
C THR A 192 29.75 4.07 1.99
N VAL A 193 30.10 3.09 2.82
CA VAL A 193 31.17 2.12 2.52
C VAL A 193 30.83 1.30 1.27
N TYR A 194 29.58 0.83 1.19
CA TYR A 194 29.10 0.10 0.03
C TYR A 194 29.22 0.91 -1.25
N LEU A 195 28.69 2.13 -1.28
CA LEU A 195 28.71 3.04 -2.44
C LEU A 195 30.14 3.27 -2.96
N ARG A 196 31.10 3.49 -2.05
CA ARG A 196 32.52 3.63 -2.41
C ARG A 196 33.08 2.36 -3.05
N ARG A 197 32.81 1.19 -2.46
CA ARG A 197 33.34 -0.08 -2.97
C ARG A 197 32.75 -0.45 -4.33
N VAL A 198 31.47 -0.15 -4.58
CA VAL A 198 30.82 -0.46 -5.87
C VAL A 198 30.94 0.66 -6.91
N GLY A 199 31.52 1.81 -6.55
CA GLY A 199 31.74 2.93 -7.47
C GLY A 199 30.48 3.69 -7.88
N ILE A 200 29.42 3.67 -7.07
CA ILE A 200 28.19 4.44 -7.35
C ILE A 200 28.35 5.84 -6.76
N THR A 201 28.43 6.84 -7.62
CA THR A 201 28.65 8.26 -7.24
C THR A 201 27.40 9.12 -7.31
N ALA A 202 26.37 8.69 -8.04
CA ALA A 202 25.10 9.41 -8.17
C ALA A 202 23.92 8.47 -8.41
N GLY A 203 22.71 8.97 -8.16
CA GLY A 203 21.47 8.23 -8.40
C GLY A 203 21.13 7.21 -7.30
N PRO A 204 20.25 6.24 -7.59
CA PRO A 204 19.79 5.25 -6.62
C PRO A 204 20.91 4.32 -6.15
N VAL A 205 20.89 3.96 -4.85
CA VAL A 205 21.84 3.01 -4.27
C VAL A 205 21.63 1.59 -4.82
N PHE A 206 20.36 1.21 -5.00
CA PHE A 206 19.98 -0.14 -5.41
C PHE A 206 19.70 -0.22 -6.91
N VAL A 207 20.74 -0.58 -7.65
CA VAL A 207 20.71 -0.71 -9.12
C VAL A 207 20.99 -2.14 -9.58
N THR A 208 20.55 -2.47 -10.79
CA THR A 208 20.87 -3.69 -11.52
C THR A 208 22.35 -3.70 -11.94
N ARG A 209 22.82 -4.83 -12.48
CA ARG A 209 24.17 -4.92 -13.09
C ARG A 209 24.38 -3.90 -14.22
N SER A 210 23.30 -3.49 -14.88
CA SER A 210 23.31 -2.46 -15.93
C SER A 210 23.13 -1.02 -15.42
N GLY A 211 23.20 -0.79 -14.10
CA GLY A 211 23.08 0.54 -13.49
C GLY A 211 21.66 1.10 -13.45
N ARG A 212 20.64 0.31 -13.85
CA ARG A 212 19.24 0.76 -13.82
C ARG A 212 18.65 0.58 -12.41
N PRO A 213 17.73 1.44 -11.96
CA PRO A 213 17.04 1.24 -10.68
C PRO A 213 16.37 -0.14 -10.63
N MET A 214 16.48 -0.83 -9.50
CA MET A 214 15.86 -2.15 -9.34
C MET A 214 14.33 -2.07 -9.43
N ARG A 215 13.73 -3.00 -10.18
CA ARG A 215 12.26 -3.11 -10.28
C ARG A 215 11.69 -3.81 -9.04
N ARG A 216 10.43 -3.51 -8.70
CA ARG A 216 9.74 -4.12 -7.55
C ARG A 216 9.76 -5.65 -7.58
N THR A 217 9.56 -6.24 -8.76
CA THR A 217 9.59 -7.70 -8.94
C THR A 217 10.98 -8.29 -8.65
N GLN A 218 12.04 -7.60 -9.03
CA GLN A 218 13.42 -8.00 -8.73
C GLN A 218 13.71 -7.91 -7.24
N VAL A 219 13.29 -6.81 -6.59
CA VAL A 219 13.44 -6.61 -5.14
C VAL A 219 12.74 -7.73 -4.36
N SER A 220 11.47 -8.01 -4.68
CA SER A 220 10.73 -9.09 -4.05
C SER A 220 11.35 -10.46 -4.33
N GLY A 221 11.89 -10.68 -5.53
CA GLY A 221 12.60 -11.91 -5.90
C GLY A 221 13.86 -12.12 -5.05
N GLU A 222 14.71 -11.11 -4.92
CA GLU A 222 15.93 -11.20 -4.11
C GLU A 222 15.63 -11.45 -2.63
N ILE A 223 14.63 -10.77 -2.07
CA ILE A 223 14.21 -10.99 -0.69
C ILE A 223 13.67 -12.41 -0.52
N ARG A 224 12.86 -12.90 -1.46
CA ARG A 224 12.31 -14.26 -1.40
C ARG A 224 13.38 -15.33 -1.45
N THR A 225 14.38 -15.18 -2.32
CA THR A 225 15.52 -16.09 -2.37
C THR A 225 16.29 -16.07 -1.05
N LEU A 226 16.54 -14.89 -0.48
CA LEU A 226 17.22 -14.79 0.80
C LEU A 226 16.41 -15.42 1.95
N CYS A 227 15.10 -15.23 1.99
CA CYS A 227 14.23 -15.85 2.98
C CYS A 227 14.26 -17.37 2.90
N ARG A 228 14.24 -17.94 1.69
CA ARG A 228 14.42 -19.38 1.48
C ARG A 228 15.75 -19.86 2.04
N ASP A 229 16.84 -19.19 1.70
CA ASP A 229 18.19 -19.55 2.17
C ASP A 229 18.30 -19.46 3.71
N ALA A 230 17.60 -18.49 4.31
CA ALA A 230 17.55 -18.25 5.74
C ALA A 230 16.50 -19.11 6.48
N ARG A 231 15.78 -20.01 5.79
CA ARG A 231 14.68 -20.80 6.36
C ARG A 231 13.65 -19.93 7.09
N VAL A 232 13.23 -18.84 6.46
CA VAL A 232 12.11 -18.00 6.89
C VAL A 232 10.90 -18.40 6.06
N ASP A 233 9.72 -18.38 6.68
CA ASP A 233 8.45 -18.70 6.03
C ASP A 233 8.25 -17.94 4.70
N GLY A 234 7.73 -18.64 3.70
CA GLY A 234 7.41 -18.11 2.38
C GLY A 234 6.45 -16.93 2.43
N ASP A 235 5.51 -16.93 3.38
CA ASP A 235 4.49 -15.89 3.49
C ASP A 235 5.09 -14.56 4.01
N LYS A 236 6.17 -14.65 4.78
CA LYS A 236 6.96 -13.51 5.28
C LYS A 236 7.98 -12.97 4.28
N SER A 237 8.11 -13.61 3.12
CA SER A 237 9.21 -13.39 2.16
C SER A 237 8.99 -12.19 1.23
N ASN A 238 8.62 -11.03 1.78
CA ASN A 238 8.31 -9.85 1.00
C ASN A 238 8.69 -8.53 1.70
N PRO A 239 8.91 -7.42 0.95
CA PRO A 239 9.25 -6.12 1.53
C PRO A 239 8.22 -5.58 2.53
N ARG A 240 6.93 -5.95 2.39
CA ARG A 240 5.89 -5.49 3.32
C ARG A 240 6.16 -6.04 4.72
N CYS A 241 6.60 -7.29 4.86
CA CYS A 241 6.86 -7.89 6.17
C CYS A 241 8.07 -7.25 6.87
N LEU A 242 9.10 -6.84 6.13
CA LEU A 242 10.22 -6.05 6.68
C LEU A 242 9.77 -4.66 7.14
N ARG A 243 8.87 -4.01 6.38
CA ARG A 243 8.26 -2.74 6.78
C ARG A 243 7.37 -2.91 8.02
N ARG A 244 6.58 -3.99 8.10
CA ARG A 244 5.75 -4.30 9.26
C ARG A 244 6.59 -4.48 10.52
N LEU A 245 7.73 -5.19 10.42
CA LEU A 245 8.70 -5.29 11.52
C LEU A 245 9.14 -3.91 12.02
N TYR A 246 9.43 -2.95 11.13
CA TYR A 246 9.75 -1.58 11.54
C TYR A 246 8.58 -0.92 12.28
N GLN A 247 7.37 -0.99 11.73
CA GLN A 247 6.18 -0.36 12.30
C GLN A 247 5.88 -0.90 13.71
N VAL A 248 5.81 -2.23 13.86
CA VAL A 248 5.59 -2.89 15.16
C VAL A 248 6.70 -2.53 16.16
N THR A 249 7.94 -2.39 15.70
CA THR A 249 9.04 -1.96 16.57
C THR A 249 8.83 -0.52 17.07
N GLN A 250 8.40 0.40 16.20
CA GLN A 250 8.14 1.79 16.58
C GLN A 250 6.90 1.94 17.48
N GLU A 251 5.84 1.19 17.20
CA GLU A 251 4.63 1.11 18.03
C GLU A 251 5.01 0.68 19.44
N ARG A 252 5.69 -0.46 19.60
CA ARG A 252 6.14 -0.96 20.91
C ARG A 252 7.02 0.03 21.69
N ILE A 253 7.91 0.74 21.00
CA ILE A 253 8.76 1.76 21.64
C ILE A 253 7.90 2.93 22.12
N ARG A 254 6.95 3.39 21.31
CA ARG A 254 6.05 4.49 21.66
C ARG A 254 5.17 4.11 22.86
N ASP A 255 4.57 2.93 22.83
CA ASP A 255 3.72 2.43 23.91
C ASP A 255 4.51 2.37 25.23
N SER A 256 5.76 1.90 25.17
CA SER A 256 6.64 1.86 26.35
C SER A 256 6.94 3.26 26.90
N VAL A 257 7.17 4.25 26.04
CA VAL A 257 7.40 5.64 26.46
C VAL A 257 6.14 6.26 27.04
N GLN A 258 4.97 5.97 26.46
CA GLN A 258 3.69 6.46 26.95
C GLN A 258 3.41 5.96 28.38
N ILE A 259 3.60 4.66 28.63
CA ILE A 259 3.45 4.07 29.97
C ILE A 259 4.36 4.77 30.98
N LEU A 260 5.62 5.06 30.62
CA LEU A 260 6.55 5.76 31.50
C LEU A 260 6.10 7.20 31.80
N ALA A 261 5.52 7.90 30.81
CA ALA A 261 4.98 9.24 30.98
C ALA A 261 3.75 9.25 31.90
N GLU A 262 2.84 8.30 31.72
CA GLU A 262 1.66 8.10 32.57
C GLU A 262 2.08 7.83 34.03
N GLN A 263 3.02 6.90 34.25
CA GLN A 263 3.57 6.60 35.57
C GLN A 263 4.31 7.77 36.22
N ALA A 264 4.94 8.65 35.43
CA ALA A 264 5.60 9.84 35.95
C ALA A 264 4.58 10.89 36.39
N HIS A 265 3.48 11.03 35.64
CA HIS A 265 2.40 11.93 35.99
C HIS A 265 1.66 11.48 37.25
N GLU A 266 1.34 10.20 37.37
CA GLU A 266 0.66 9.64 38.56
C GLU A 266 1.49 9.87 39.83
N ARG A 267 2.80 9.63 39.79
CA ARG A 267 3.70 9.91 40.91
C ARG A 267 3.72 11.39 41.32
N MET A 268 3.71 12.30 40.36
CA MET A 268 3.63 13.74 40.63
C MET A 268 2.31 14.09 41.35
N LEU A 269 1.18 13.51 40.92
CA LEU A 269 -0.12 13.72 41.57
C LEU A 269 -0.16 13.15 42.99
N GLU A 270 0.45 11.98 43.21
CA GLU A 270 0.60 11.40 44.56
C GLU A 270 1.42 12.30 45.48
N GLU A 271 2.53 12.86 45.00
CA GLU A 271 3.36 13.82 45.76
C GLU A 271 2.60 15.11 46.11
N GLU A 272 1.81 15.65 45.16
CA GLU A 272 0.93 16.79 45.41
C GLU A 272 -0.10 16.47 46.50
N GLN A 273 -0.76 15.31 46.40
CA GLN A 273 -1.74 14.85 47.39
C GLN A 273 -1.11 14.62 48.77
N LEU A 274 0.11 14.11 48.85
CA LEU A 274 0.82 13.96 50.12
C LEU A 274 1.20 15.32 50.73
N THR A 275 1.52 16.32 49.91
CA THR A 275 2.02 17.62 50.38
C THR A 275 0.90 18.54 50.86
N VAL A 276 -0.21 18.62 50.12
CA VAL A 276 -1.30 19.57 50.38
C VAL A 276 -2.67 18.90 50.53
N GLY A 277 -2.73 17.57 50.56
CA GLY A 277 -3.97 16.82 50.69
C GLY A 277 -4.67 17.05 52.03
N TRP A 278 -6.00 17.14 51.95
CA TRP A 278 -6.86 17.47 53.09
C TRP A 278 -6.81 16.46 54.25
N GLU A 279 -6.36 15.23 53.99
CA GLU A 279 -6.35 14.13 54.97
C GLU A 279 -5.12 14.13 55.91
N GLN A 280 -4.15 15.04 55.73
CA GLN A 280 -2.91 15.10 56.53
C GLN A 280 -3.06 15.78 57.91
N GLY A 281 -4.28 15.88 58.47
CA GLY A 281 -4.53 16.66 59.68
C GLY A 281 -5.73 16.24 60.54
N SER A 282 -6.00 14.92 60.66
CA SER A 282 -6.97 14.39 61.63
C SER A 282 -6.35 13.39 62.59
#